data_AF-A0A2N0W5Z6-F1
#
_entry.id   AF-A0A2N0W5Z6-F1
#
_cell.length_a   1.000
_cell.length_b   1.000
_cell.length_c   1.000
_cell.angle_alpha   90.00
_cell.angle_beta   90.00
_cell.angle_gamma   90.00
#
_symmetry.space_group_name_H-M   'P 1'
#
loop_
_entity.id
_entity.type
_entity.pdbx_description
1 polymer ?
#
loop_
_entity_poly.entity_id
_entity_poly.type
_entity_poly.pdbx_seq_one_letter_code
_entity_poly.pdbx_strand_id
1 'polypeptide(L)'
;MNKGLYFWKTSRIPGKKQGIILAVLLAIILGSVSGWYYLVYIPHKKHDEEIQKKKADVANKIKKIDDFYEGQLKGGGIEQFTQLLNEIYQSRMILGLTSYDEKLITCKPDSCTFGYEILKSHVFNVQKKIFWGKEYSASFSNKGINFSGIPSNLKDNTTLTNYRKKRDVAAVDCGRLLNYIYAFNSISDKSDQIIIAKPPASSVLDVESEVKSQKKSYGLLFSTWSMNAKNDPIHIMSIFERQAFKESFIIKGMELKSKALKITGSFVCKSGK
;
A
#
# COMPACT_ATOMS: atom_id res chain seq x y z
N MET A 1 55.87 -53.66 18.86
CA MET A 1 56.18 -53.42 17.43
C MET A 1 55.74 -52.00 17.09
N ASN A 2 56.54 -50.96 17.30
CA ASN A 2 57.59 -50.41 16.42
C ASN A 2 57.12 -50.08 14.98
N LYS A 3 56.68 -48.82 14.74
CA LYS A 3 57.46 -47.75 14.06
C LYS A 3 56.54 -46.61 13.60
N GLY A 4 56.71 -45.43 14.22
CA GLY A 4 56.16 -44.17 13.72
C GLY A 4 56.86 -43.72 12.44
N LEU A 5 56.07 -43.20 11.50
CA LEU A 5 56.51 -42.66 10.23
C LEU A 5 57.12 -41.26 10.41
N TYR A 6 58.38 -41.21 10.84
CA TYR A 6 59.22 -40.02 10.78
C TYR A 6 59.75 -39.83 9.36
N PHE A 7 58.97 -39.15 8.50
CA PHE A 7 59.39 -38.79 7.12
C PHE A 7 59.91 -37.35 7.00
N TRP A 8 60.50 -36.80 8.05
CA TRP A 8 60.93 -35.39 8.12
C TRP A 8 62.44 -35.20 8.34
N LYS A 9 63.30 -36.03 7.72
CA LYS A 9 64.73 -35.70 7.64
C LYS A 9 65.50 -36.53 6.61
N THR A 10 65.30 -36.23 5.34
CA THR A 10 66.26 -36.60 4.29
C THR A 10 66.55 -35.37 3.44
N SER A 11 67.52 -34.58 3.90
CA SER A 11 68.12 -33.52 3.08
C SER A 11 68.98 -34.16 1.99
N ARG A 12 68.34 -34.55 0.88
CA ARG A 12 69.06 -34.66 -0.39
C ARG A 12 69.19 -33.25 -0.93
N ILE A 13 70.39 -32.69 -0.86
CA ILE A 13 70.72 -31.42 -1.53
C ILE A 13 70.61 -31.69 -3.03
N PRO A 14 69.63 -31.12 -3.75
CA PRO A 14 69.51 -31.33 -5.18
C PRO A 14 70.76 -30.78 -5.86
N GLY A 15 71.34 -31.51 -6.81
CA GLY A 15 72.46 -31.00 -7.60
C GLY A 15 72.06 -29.67 -8.27
N LYS A 16 73.00 -28.72 -8.42
CA LYS A 16 72.73 -27.34 -8.86
C LYS A 16 71.77 -27.24 -10.07
N LYS A 17 71.82 -28.18 -11.02
CA LYS A 17 70.92 -28.25 -12.18
C LYS A 17 69.46 -28.63 -11.84
N GLN A 18 69.23 -29.55 -10.91
CA GLN A 18 67.87 -29.95 -10.47
C GLN A 18 67.20 -28.84 -9.63
N GLY A 19 67.97 -28.10 -8.83
CA GLY A 19 67.45 -26.95 -8.07
C GLY A 19 66.96 -25.82 -8.97
N ILE A 20 67.67 -25.53 -10.07
CA ILE A 20 67.28 -24.51 -11.05
C ILE A 20 66.00 -24.92 -11.78
N ILE A 21 65.87 -26.17 -12.21
CA ILE A 21 64.66 -26.66 -12.88
C ILE A 21 63.44 -26.54 -11.96
N LEU A 22 63.58 -26.92 -10.69
CA LEU A 22 62.49 -26.81 -9.72
C LEU A 22 62.09 -25.34 -9.49
N ALA A 23 63.06 -24.44 -9.39
CA ALA A 23 62.83 -23.01 -9.20
C ALA A 23 62.12 -22.37 -10.41
N VAL A 24 62.50 -22.73 -11.63
CA VAL A 24 61.86 -22.24 -12.87
C VAL A 24 60.42 -22.76 -12.97
N LEU A 25 60.19 -24.04 -12.67
CA LEU A 25 58.83 -24.61 -12.63
C LEU A 25 57.94 -23.91 -11.60
N LEU A 26 58.46 -23.66 -10.39
CA LEU A 26 57.76 -22.90 -9.36
C LEU A 26 57.45 -21.46 -9.82
N ALA A 27 58.39 -20.79 -10.47
CA ALA A 27 58.18 -19.44 -10.99
C ALA A 27 57.10 -19.41 -12.08
N ILE A 28 57.06 -20.41 -12.96
CA ILE A 28 56.02 -20.53 -14.01
C ILE A 28 54.66 -20.80 -13.38
N ILE A 29 54.57 -21.70 -12.38
CA ILE A 29 53.31 -22.00 -11.69
C ILE A 29 52.80 -20.77 -10.94
N LEU A 30 53.66 -20.09 -10.17
CA LEU A 30 53.29 -18.88 -9.44
C LEU A 30 52.92 -17.72 -10.38
N GLY A 31 53.63 -17.55 -11.50
CA GLY A 31 53.31 -16.58 -12.54
C GLY A 31 51.98 -16.87 -13.24
N SER A 32 51.68 -18.15 -13.50
CA SER A 32 50.42 -18.57 -14.14
C SER A 32 49.22 -18.41 -13.22
N VAL A 33 49.37 -18.77 -11.93
CA VAL A 33 48.30 -18.62 -10.92
C VAL A 33 48.02 -17.15 -10.63
N SER A 34 49.07 -16.34 -10.48
CA SER A 34 48.91 -14.88 -10.29
C SER A 34 48.32 -14.22 -11.53
N GLY A 35 48.76 -14.60 -12.74
CA GLY A 35 48.18 -14.13 -14.00
C GLY A 35 46.70 -14.47 -14.14
N TRP A 36 46.31 -15.72 -13.89
CA TRP A 36 44.89 -16.14 -13.92
C TRP A 36 44.04 -15.41 -12.87
N TYR A 37 44.56 -15.25 -11.65
CA TYR A 37 43.85 -14.56 -10.58
C TYR A 37 43.58 -13.09 -10.93
N TYR A 38 44.58 -12.35 -11.39
CA TYR A 38 44.44 -10.93 -11.69
C TYR A 38 43.75 -10.65 -13.02
N LEU A 39 44.00 -11.45 -14.07
CA LEU A 39 43.46 -11.20 -15.41
C LEU A 39 42.09 -11.84 -15.66
N VAL A 40 41.72 -12.88 -14.92
CA VAL A 40 40.46 -13.61 -15.15
C VAL A 40 39.55 -13.54 -13.93
N TYR A 41 40.03 -13.95 -12.75
CA TYR A 41 39.16 -14.07 -11.57
C TYR A 41 38.64 -12.72 -11.05
N ILE A 42 39.52 -11.72 -10.89
CA ILE A 42 39.12 -10.37 -10.45
C ILE A 42 38.10 -9.70 -11.39
N PRO A 43 38.32 -9.63 -12.73
CA PRO A 43 37.34 -9.01 -13.62
C PRO A 43 36.02 -9.77 -13.68
N HIS A 44 36.03 -11.11 -13.66
CA HIS A 44 34.79 -11.90 -13.58
C HIS A 44 34.00 -11.59 -12.31
N LYS A 45 34.66 -11.58 -11.15
CA LYS A 45 34.00 -11.26 -9.88
C LYS A 45 33.42 -9.84 -9.88
N LYS A 46 34.16 -8.85 -10.40
CA LYS A 46 33.64 -7.47 -10.53
C LYS A 46 32.44 -7.40 -11.46
N HIS A 47 32.47 -8.11 -12.59
CA HIS A 47 31.35 -8.15 -13.52
C HIS A 47 30.11 -8.79 -12.90
N ASP A 48 30.27 -9.90 -12.17
CA ASP A 48 29.18 -10.55 -11.45
C ASP A 48 28.62 -9.62 -10.35
N GLU A 49 29.48 -8.94 -9.60
CA GLU A 49 29.07 -7.95 -8.60
C GLU A 49 28.30 -6.78 -9.23
N GLU A 50 28.73 -6.29 -10.39
CA GLU A 50 28.02 -5.24 -11.14
C GLU A 50 26.65 -5.72 -11.65
N ILE A 51 26.56 -6.96 -12.15
CA ILE A 51 25.29 -7.57 -12.55
C ILE A 51 24.35 -7.68 -11.35
N GLN A 52 24.85 -8.14 -10.21
CA GLN A 52 24.06 -8.27 -8.99
C GLN A 52 23.57 -6.92 -8.47
N LYS A 53 24.43 -5.88 -8.49
CA LYS A 53 24.03 -4.51 -8.16
C LYS A 53 22.94 -4.01 -9.09
N LYS A 54 23.10 -4.16 -10.41
CA LYS A 54 22.07 -3.78 -11.39
C LYS A 54 20.75 -4.52 -11.17
N LYS A 55 20.79 -5.82 -10.87
CA LYS A 55 19.58 -6.60 -10.54
C LYS A 55 18.91 -6.11 -9.27
N ALA A 56 19.68 -5.85 -8.22
CA ALA A 56 19.18 -5.31 -6.96
C ALA A 56 18.56 -3.91 -7.14
N ASP A 57 19.20 -3.05 -7.93
CA ASP A 57 18.70 -1.70 -8.23
C ASP A 57 17.35 -1.76 -8.96
N VAL A 58 17.21 -2.64 -9.94
CA VAL A 58 15.93 -2.81 -10.65
C VAL A 58 14.87 -3.41 -9.73
N ALA A 59 15.20 -4.41 -8.91
CA ALA A 59 14.26 -4.97 -7.93
C ALA A 59 13.77 -3.90 -6.93
N ASN A 60 14.67 -3.01 -6.48
CA ASN A 60 14.31 -1.89 -5.61
C ASN A 60 13.38 -0.89 -6.31
N LYS A 61 13.64 -0.56 -7.58
CA LYS A 61 12.76 0.29 -8.39
C LYS A 61 11.37 -0.33 -8.56
N ILE A 62 11.30 -1.63 -8.85
CA ILE A 62 10.03 -2.37 -8.96
C ILE A 62 9.26 -2.32 -7.66
N LYS A 63 9.94 -2.61 -6.53
CA LYS A 63 9.34 -2.56 -5.20
C LYS A 63 8.80 -1.16 -4.87
N LYS A 64 9.56 -0.10 -5.18
CA LYS A 64 9.10 1.29 -5.00
C LYS A 64 7.82 1.59 -5.79
N ILE A 65 7.72 1.08 -7.02
CA ILE A 65 6.51 1.20 -7.85
C ILE A 65 5.34 0.42 -7.22
N ASP A 66 5.59 -0.81 -6.77
CA ASP A 66 4.58 -1.64 -6.09
C ASP A 66 4.06 -1.01 -4.81
N ASP A 67 4.95 -0.59 -3.91
CA ASP A 67 4.60 0.05 -2.65
C ASP A 67 3.80 1.35 -2.89
N PHE A 68 4.16 2.12 -3.93
CA PHE A 68 3.43 3.33 -4.31
C PHE A 68 2.02 3.01 -4.79
N TYR A 69 1.86 2.13 -5.79
CA TYR A 69 0.54 1.82 -6.33
C TYR A 69 -0.34 1.08 -5.31
N GLU A 70 0.20 0.14 -4.54
CA GLU A 70 -0.56 -0.51 -3.47
C GLU A 70 -1.03 0.51 -2.42
N GLY A 71 -0.17 1.46 -2.01
CA GLY A 71 -0.55 2.52 -1.08
C GLY A 71 -1.62 3.47 -1.63
N GLN A 72 -1.46 3.92 -2.88
CA GLN A 72 -2.41 4.82 -3.54
C GLN A 72 -3.74 4.13 -3.86
N LEU A 73 -3.73 2.84 -4.18
CA LEU A 73 -4.93 2.07 -4.50
C LEU A 73 -5.62 1.43 -3.28
N LYS A 74 -4.96 1.36 -2.11
CA LYS A 74 -5.54 0.79 -0.88
C LYS A 74 -6.77 1.57 -0.42
N GLY A 75 -7.94 0.96 -0.41
CA GLY A 75 -9.19 1.60 -0.01
C GLY A 75 -10.39 0.89 -0.62
N GLY A 76 -11.59 1.28 -0.21
CA GLY A 76 -12.84 0.71 -0.73
C GLY A 76 -13.26 1.42 -2.01
N GLY A 77 -13.93 0.68 -2.91
CA GLY A 77 -14.72 1.30 -3.97
C GLY A 77 -16.01 1.91 -3.39
N ILE A 78 -16.78 2.56 -4.27
CA ILE A 78 -18.07 3.15 -3.90
C ILE A 78 -19.03 2.09 -3.35
N GLU A 79 -19.09 0.90 -3.96
CA GLU A 79 -20.00 -0.17 -3.51
C GLU A 79 -19.69 -0.65 -2.08
N GLN A 80 -18.42 -0.92 -1.76
CA GLN A 80 -18.01 -1.31 -0.41
C GLN A 80 -18.31 -0.19 0.60
N PHE A 81 -18.18 1.07 0.18
CA PHE A 81 -18.51 2.21 1.02
C PHE A 81 -20.02 2.35 1.27
N THR A 82 -20.85 2.16 0.25
CA THR A 82 -22.31 2.12 0.39
C THR A 82 -22.74 1.01 1.36
N GLN A 83 -22.13 -0.18 1.28
CA GLN A 83 -22.39 -1.27 2.23
C GLN A 83 -21.98 -0.90 3.66
N LEU A 84 -20.80 -0.28 3.85
CA LEU A 84 -20.38 0.21 5.16
C LEU A 84 -21.37 1.23 5.74
N LEU A 85 -21.83 2.18 4.92
CA LEU A 85 -22.81 3.19 5.35
C LEU A 85 -24.14 2.55 5.76
N ASN A 86 -24.60 1.54 5.04
CA ASN A 86 -25.80 0.78 5.41
C ASN A 86 -25.63 0.06 6.76
N GLU A 87 -24.49 -0.61 7.00
CA GLU A 87 -24.19 -1.22 8.30
C GLU A 87 -24.14 -0.20 9.44
N ILE A 88 -23.54 0.98 9.20
CA ILE A 88 -23.53 2.09 10.16
C ILE A 88 -24.96 2.53 10.47
N TYR A 89 -25.79 2.72 9.45
CA TYR A 89 -27.18 3.13 9.61
C TYR A 89 -27.99 2.12 10.45
N GLN A 90 -27.97 0.84 10.08
CA GLN A 90 -28.69 -0.22 10.80
C GLN A 90 -28.24 -0.33 12.25
N SER A 91 -26.91 -0.34 12.45
CA SER A 91 -26.32 -0.46 13.78
C SER A 91 -26.59 0.77 14.66
N ARG A 92 -26.61 1.97 14.07
CA ARG A 92 -26.94 3.23 14.76
C ARG A 92 -28.40 3.25 15.21
N MET A 93 -29.33 2.79 14.37
CA MET A 93 -30.76 2.76 14.69
C MET A 93 -31.04 2.00 15.98
N ILE A 94 -30.43 0.82 16.14
CA ILE A 94 -30.62 -0.02 17.34
C ILE A 94 -30.14 0.69 18.61
N LEU A 95 -28.94 1.29 18.57
CA LEU A 95 -28.40 2.01 19.72
C LEU A 95 -29.16 3.31 20.02
N GLY A 96 -29.66 3.98 18.98
CA GLY A 96 -30.50 5.18 19.12
C GLY A 96 -31.80 4.92 19.90
N LEU A 97 -32.43 3.76 19.69
CA LEU A 97 -33.61 3.34 20.48
C LEU A 97 -33.30 3.14 21.97
N THR A 98 -32.03 2.84 22.29
CA THR A 98 -31.55 2.69 23.68
C THR A 98 -31.01 3.99 24.29
N SER A 99 -31.36 5.15 23.73
CA SER A 99 -31.01 6.48 24.26
C SER A 99 -29.52 6.83 24.21
N TYR A 100 -28.79 6.23 23.26
CA TYR A 100 -27.42 6.61 22.93
C TYR A 100 -27.38 7.49 21.69
N ASP A 101 -26.59 8.56 21.76
CA ASP A 101 -26.32 9.45 20.63
C ASP A 101 -24.88 9.27 20.14
N GLU A 102 -24.70 9.13 18.82
CA GLU A 102 -23.40 8.87 18.22
C GLU A 102 -22.57 10.16 18.12
N LYS A 103 -21.45 10.20 18.84
CA LYS A 103 -20.57 11.37 18.88
C LYS A 103 -19.29 11.21 18.11
N LEU A 104 -18.85 9.96 17.91
CA LEU A 104 -17.61 9.64 17.25
C LEU A 104 -17.83 8.54 16.22
N ILE A 105 -17.35 8.80 15.01
CA ILE A 105 -17.16 7.78 13.98
C ILE A 105 -15.77 8.00 13.42
N THR A 106 -14.97 6.96 13.34
CA THR A 106 -13.68 6.99 12.64
C THR A 106 -13.48 5.66 11.95
N CYS A 107 -13.57 5.66 10.63
CA CYS A 107 -13.34 4.49 9.79
C CYS A 107 -12.13 4.73 8.89
N LYS A 108 -11.17 3.81 8.98
CA LYS A 108 -10.01 3.67 8.09
C LYS A 108 -10.24 2.47 7.16
N PRO A 109 -9.35 2.18 6.19
CA PRO A 109 -9.52 1.05 5.27
C PRO A 109 -9.65 -0.29 5.98
N ASP A 110 -9.03 -0.42 7.15
CA ASP A 110 -8.93 -1.68 7.88
C ASP A 110 -9.94 -1.84 9.02
N SER A 111 -10.29 -0.74 9.69
CA SER A 111 -11.13 -0.77 10.90
C SER A 111 -11.90 0.52 11.13
N CYS A 112 -12.97 0.41 11.91
CA CYS A 112 -13.84 1.47 12.40
C CYS A 112 -13.83 1.51 13.92
N THR A 113 -14.02 2.71 14.44
CA THR A 113 -14.27 3.02 15.84
C THR A 113 -15.51 3.89 15.94
N PHE A 114 -16.38 3.56 16.89
CA PHE A 114 -17.62 4.28 17.16
C PHE A 114 -17.67 4.66 18.63
N GLY A 115 -18.13 5.86 18.92
CA GLY A 115 -18.33 6.35 20.29
C GLY A 115 -19.71 6.96 20.45
N TYR A 116 -20.37 6.57 21.53
CA TYR A 116 -21.73 6.99 21.85
C TYR A 116 -21.77 7.59 23.25
N GLU A 117 -22.54 8.66 23.41
CA GLU A 117 -22.84 9.25 24.70
C GLU A 117 -24.30 8.97 25.06
N ILE A 118 -24.56 8.71 26.34
CA ILE A 118 -25.92 8.53 26.82
C ILE A 118 -26.65 9.88 26.89
N LEU A 119 -27.91 9.91 26.47
CA LEU A 119 -28.75 11.08 26.62
C LEU A 119 -29.02 11.38 28.10
N LYS A 120 -29.12 12.67 28.45
CA LYS A 120 -29.41 13.08 29.83
C LYS A 120 -30.71 12.42 30.32
N SER A 121 -30.74 12.06 31.61
CA SER A 121 -31.89 11.44 32.29
C SER A 121 -32.27 10.03 31.83
N HIS A 122 -31.38 9.31 31.14
CA HIS A 122 -31.57 7.91 30.77
C HIS A 122 -30.68 6.98 31.59
N VAL A 123 -31.10 5.73 31.74
CA VAL A 123 -30.37 4.71 32.51
C VAL A 123 -29.21 4.17 31.68
N PHE A 124 -28.01 4.23 32.25
CA PHE A 124 -26.82 3.65 31.62
C PHE A 124 -26.95 2.13 31.52
N ASN A 125 -26.83 1.61 30.29
CA ASN A 125 -26.79 0.17 30.02
C ASN A 125 -25.68 -0.17 29.03
N VAL A 126 -24.93 -1.23 29.28
CA VAL A 126 -23.89 -1.67 28.35
C VAL A 126 -24.56 -2.41 27.20
N GLN A 127 -24.58 -1.76 26.03
CA GLN A 127 -25.13 -2.33 24.81
C GLN A 127 -24.04 -3.05 24.01
N LYS A 128 -24.45 -4.09 23.28
CA LYS A 128 -23.61 -4.68 22.24
C LYS A 128 -23.90 -3.99 20.91
N LYS A 129 -22.87 -3.84 20.08
CA LYS A 129 -23.03 -3.34 18.72
C LYS A 129 -23.04 -4.52 17.75
N ILE A 130 -24.10 -4.65 16.96
CA ILE A 130 -24.14 -5.61 15.86
C ILE A 130 -23.62 -4.91 14.61
N PHE A 131 -22.64 -5.51 13.95
CA PHE A 131 -22.02 -4.99 12.72
C PHE A 131 -21.52 -6.16 11.86
N TRP A 132 -21.87 -6.19 10.57
CA TRP A 132 -21.60 -7.34 9.68
C TRP A 132 -22.06 -8.69 10.28
N GLY A 133 -23.20 -8.70 10.96
CA GLY A 133 -23.74 -9.88 11.62
C GLY A 133 -22.94 -10.38 12.84
N LYS A 134 -21.95 -9.62 13.33
CA LYS A 134 -21.15 -9.95 14.52
C LYS A 134 -21.44 -8.99 15.67
N GLU A 135 -21.41 -9.51 16.89
CA GLU A 135 -21.54 -8.72 18.11
C GLU A 135 -20.19 -8.20 18.59
N TYR A 136 -20.15 -6.92 18.93
CA TYR A 136 -18.99 -6.25 19.50
C TYR A 136 -19.34 -5.72 20.89
N SER A 137 -18.49 -6.05 21.87
CA SER A 137 -18.60 -5.54 23.23
C SER A 137 -18.08 -4.11 23.32
N ALA A 138 -18.76 -3.29 24.12
CA ALA A 138 -18.37 -1.91 24.35
C ALA A 138 -17.31 -1.83 25.47
N SER A 139 -16.36 -0.92 25.31
CA SER A 139 -15.65 -0.35 26.45
C SER A 139 -16.47 0.83 26.99
N PHE A 140 -16.62 0.91 28.31
CA PHE A 140 -17.45 1.93 28.93
C PHE A 140 -16.63 2.95 29.72
N SER A 141 -17.17 4.15 29.84
CA SER A 141 -16.66 5.23 30.67
C SER A 141 -17.84 6.01 31.26
N ASN A 142 -17.55 6.92 32.20
CA ASN A 142 -18.57 7.77 32.82
C ASN A 142 -19.34 8.65 31.81
N LYS A 143 -18.81 8.83 30.59
CA LYS A 143 -19.42 9.67 29.55
C LYS A 143 -20.19 8.87 28.49
N GLY A 144 -20.00 7.55 28.41
CA GLY A 144 -20.62 6.74 27.35
C GLY A 144 -19.86 5.45 27.03
N ILE A 145 -20.17 4.88 25.86
CA ILE A 145 -19.67 3.58 25.39
C ILE A 145 -18.91 3.73 24.06
N ASN A 146 -17.84 2.97 23.91
CA ASN A 146 -16.99 2.96 22.72
C ASN A 146 -16.85 1.54 22.16
N PHE A 147 -16.85 1.43 20.84
CA PHE A 147 -16.60 0.20 20.12
C PHE A 147 -15.40 0.40 19.20
N SER A 148 -14.42 -0.50 19.27
CA SER A 148 -13.19 -0.43 18.48
C SER A 148 -12.87 -1.79 17.86
N GLY A 149 -11.99 -1.80 16.85
CA GLY A 149 -11.60 -3.04 16.16
C GLY A 149 -12.68 -3.62 15.23
N ILE A 150 -13.73 -2.85 14.92
CA ILE A 150 -14.77 -3.27 13.99
C ILE A 150 -14.21 -3.21 12.57
N PRO A 151 -14.29 -4.25 11.73
CA PRO A 151 -13.80 -4.19 10.37
C PRO A 151 -14.64 -3.25 9.51
N SER A 152 -13.99 -2.36 8.75
CA SER A 152 -14.69 -1.45 7.83
C SER A 152 -14.98 -2.09 6.46
N ASN A 153 -14.29 -3.19 6.13
CA ASN A 153 -14.33 -3.84 4.82
C ASN A 153 -13.98 -2.91 3.64
N LEU A 154 -13.29 -1.79 3.88
CA LEU A 154 -12.80 -0.85 2.86
C LEU A 154 -11.37 -1.17 2.39
N LYS A 155 -11.03 -2.46 2.28
CA LYS A 155 -9.65 -2.89 2.01
C LYS A 155 -9.32 -3.06 0.53
N ASP A 156 -10.33 -3.26 -0.30
CA ASP A 156 -10.17 -3.64 -1.70
C ASP A 156 -11.13 -2.88 -2.61
N ASN A 157 -10.75 -2.80 -3.87
CA ASN A 157 -11.52 -2.27 -4.97
C ASN A 157 -11.08 -2.93 -6.28
N THR A 158 -11.90 -2.81 -7.31
CA THR A 158 -11.66 -3.44 -8.62
C THR A 158 -10.29 -3.03 -9.21
N THR A 159 -9.90 -1.77 -9.04
CA THR A 159 -8.63 -1.21 -9.53
C THR A 159 -7.43 -1.85 -8.84
N LEU A 160 -7.45 -1.98 -7.51
CA LEU A 160 -6.40 -2.64 -6.73
C LEU A 160 -6.33 -4.14 -7.04
N THR A 161 -7.47 -4.81 -7.16
CA THR A 161 -7.55 -6.22 -7.55
C THR A 161 -6.93 -6.46 -8.93
N ASN A 162 -7.25 -5.61 -9.91
CA ASN A 162 -6.70 -5.70 -11.26
C ASN A 162 -5.19 -5.44 -11.27
N TYR A 163 -4.73 -4.45 -10.50
CA TYR A 163 -3.32 -4.16 -10.33
C TYR A 163 -2.54 -5.38 -9.78
N ARG A 164 -3.02 -5.96 -8.66
CA ARG A 164 -2.39 -7.14 -8.04
C ARG A 164 -2.36 -8.36 -8.97
N LYS A 165 -3.40 -8.53 -9.79
CA LYS A 165 -3.47 -9.59 -10.82
C LYS A 165 -2.68 -9.27 -12.09
N LYS A 166 -1.95 -8.15 -12.13
CA LYS A 166 -1.20 -7.65 -13.31
C LYS A 166 -2.08 -7.49 -14.56
N ARG A 167 -3.39 -7.28 -14.38
CA ARG A 167 -4.36 -7.04 -15.45
C ARG A 167 -4.34 -5.58 -15.86
N ASP A 168 -5.00 -5.28 -16.98
CA ASP A 168 -5.26 -3.89 -17.37
C ASP A 168 -6.11 -3.17 -16.33
N VAL A 169 -5.72 -1.94 -16.04
CA VAL A 169 -6.46 -1.02 -15.20
C VAL A 169 -7.08 0.03 -16.11
N ALA A 170 -8.40 -0.06 -16.28
CA ALA A 170 -9.18 0.98 -16.92
C ALA A 170 -9.16 2.23 -16.03
N ALA A 171 -8.67 3.33 -16.58
CA ALA A 171 -8.63 4.60 -15.88
C ALA A 171 -9.05 5.70 -16.86
N VAL A 172 -9.86 6.63 -16.36
CA VAL A 172 -10.43 7.72 -17.14
C VAL A 172 -9.35 8.79 -17.35
N ASP A 173 -9.49 9.55 -18.44
CA ASP A 173 -8.70 10.75 -18.63
C ASP A 173 -8.87 11.74 -17.45
N CYS A 174 -7.76 12.26 -16.93
CA CYS A 174 -7.78 13.20 -15.82
C CYS A 174 -8.54 14.48 -16.15
N GLY A 175 -8.47 14.98 -17.38
CA GLY A 175 -9.21 16.17 -17.80
C GLY A 175 -10.72 15.95 -17.71
N ARG A 176 -11.21 14.82 -18.26
CA ARG A 176 -12.63 14.42 -18.16
C ARG A 176 -13.08 14.22 -16.72
N LEU A 177 -12.27 13.56 -15.89
CA LEU A 177 -12.61 13.34 -14.48
C LEU A 177 -12.68 14.65 -13.70
N LEU A 178 -11.70 15.54 -13.88
CA LEU A 178 -11.68 16.84 -13.21
C LEU A 178 -12.86 17.71 -13.68
N ASN A 179 -13.12 17.77 -14.99
CA ASN A 179 -14.27 18.51 -15.53
C ASN A 179 -15.59 18.01 -14.94
N TYR A 180 -15.74 16.70 -14.81
CA TYR A 180 -16.90 16.11 -14.15
C TYR A 180 -17.00 16.53 -12.68
N ILE A 181 -15.91 16.49 -11.91
CA ILE A 181 -15.93 16.91 -10.49
C ILE A 181 -16.29 18.39 -10.36
N TYR A 182 -15.72 19.26 -11.20
CA TYR A 182 -16.05 20.69 -11.19
C TYR A 182 -17.50 20.96 -11.60
N ALA A 183 -18.01 20.25 -12.62
CA ALA A 183 -19.41 20.33 -13.02
C ALA A 183 -20.34 19.86 -11.91
N PHE A 184 -20.04 18.73 -11.26
CA PHE A 184 -20.76 18.23 -10.11
C PHE A 184 -20.79 19.28 -8.98
N ASN A 185 -19.63 19.81 -8.61
CA ASN A 185 -19.52 20.83 -7.56
C ASN A 185 -20.30 22.12 -7.88
N SER A 186 -20.47 22.46 -9.17
CA SER A 186 -21.21 23.66 -9.59
C SER A 186 -22.72 23.57 -9.37
N ILE A 187 -23.27 22.35 -9.35
CA ILE A 187 -24.70 22.09 -9.14
C ILE A 187 -25.01 21.55 -7.73
N SER A 188 -23.99 21.10 -7.00
CA SER A 188 -24.13 20.56 -5.65
C SER A 188 -24.13 21.64 -4.58
N ASP A 189 -24.85 21.37 -3.49
CA ASP A 189 -24.78 22.16 -2.27
C ASP A 189 -23.36 22.20 -1.70
N LYS A 190 -23.00 23.29 -1.01
CA LYS A 190 -21.65 23.47 -0.43
C LYS A 190 -21.21 22.34 0.49
N SER A 191 -22.14 21.64 1.16
CA SER A 191 -21.82 20.48 2.00
C SER A 191 -21.44 19.24 1.21
N ASP A 192 -21.87 19.14 -0.05
CA ASP A 192 -21.78 17.92 -0.83
C ASP A 192 -20.66 18.01 -1.88
N GLN A 193 -19.91 19.12 -1.89
CA GLN A 193 -18.82 19.36 -2.82
C GLN A 193 -17.60 18.49 -2.53
N ILE A 194 -17.01 17.96 -3.60
CA ILE A 194 -15.76 17.21 -3.59
C ILE A 194 -14.61 18.20 -3.72
N ILE A 195 -13.84 18.36 -2.65
CA ILE A 195 -12.68 19.26 -2.60
C ILE A 195 -11.44 18.47 -2.99
N ILE A 196 -10.77 18.89 -4.06
CA ILE A 196 -9.51 18.32 -4.53
C ILE A 196 -8.36 19.13 -3.93
N ALA A 197 -7.44 18.48 -3.23
CA ALA A 197 -6.35 19.19 -2.55
C ALA A 197 -5.20 19.59 -3.49
N LYS A 198 -4.91 18.73 -4.48
CA LYS A 198 -3.78 18.91 -5.41
C LYS A 198 -4.13 18.36 -6.80
N PRO A 199 -3.49 18.85 -7.87
CA PRO A 199 -3.67 18.24 -9.19
C PRO A 199 -3.17 16.77 -9.21
N PRO A 200 -3.71 15.92 -10.11
CA PRO A 200 -3.29 14.54 -10.22
C PRO A 200 -1.81 14.42 -10.59
N ALA A 201 -1.06 13.64 -9.81
CA ALA A 201 0.36 13.42 -10.02
C ALA A 201 0.76 11.99 -9.65
N SER A 202 1.94 11.57 -10.09
CA SER A 202 2.54 10.30 -9.71
C SER A 202 4.04 10.46 -9.56
N SER A 203 4.59 9.98 -8.45
CA SER A 203 6.01 10.08 -8.13
C SER A 203 6.84 8.93 -8.73
N VAL A 204 6.20 8.00 -9.42
CA VAL A 204 6.84 6.80 -9.96
C VAL A 204 6.84 6.74 -11.48
N LEU A 205 6.34 7.75 -12.21
CA LEU A 205 6.28 7.71 -13.67
C LEU A 205 7.66 7.57 -14.32
N ASP A 206 8.64 8.35 -13.84
CA ASP A 206 10.01 8.31 -14.35
C ASP A 206 10.64 6.94 -14.07
N VAL A 207 10.50 6.45 -12.84
CA VAL A 207 11.00 5.13 -12.41
C VAL A 207 10.31 3.99 -13.17
N GLU A 208 9.02 4.12 -13.44
CA GLU A 208 8.25 3.16 -14.23
C GLU A 208 8.75 3.12 -15.68
N SER A 209 9.10 4.28 -16.24
CA SER A 209 9.64 4.38 -17.60
C SER A 209 10.98 3.66 -17.77
N GLU A 210 11.85 3.69 -16.75
CA GLU A 210 13.14 3.01 -16.75
C GLU A 210 13.01 1.47 -16.68
N VAL A 211 11.90 0.96 -16.14
CA VAL A 211 11.68 -0.47 -15.90
C VAL A 211 10.60 -1.07 -16.82
N LYS A 212 10.16 -0.31 -17.84
CA LYS A 212 9.13 -0.73 -18.81
C LYS A 212 9.40 -2.08 -19.48
N SER A 213 10.67 -2.46 -19.66
CA SER A 213 11.05 -3.75 -20.25
C SER A 213 10.81 -4.96 -19.34
N GLN A 214 10.71 -4.74 -18.02
CA GLN A 214 10.58 -5.81 -17.02
C GLN A 214 9.21 -5.81 -16.33
N LYS A 215 8.47 -4.71 -16.37
CA LYS A 215 7.15 -4.56 -15.73
C LYS A 215 6.20 -3.74 -16.59
N LYS A 216 4.92 -4.11 -16.54
CA LYS A 216 3.83 -3.36 -17.18
C LYS A 216 3.77 -1.94 -16.60
N SER A 217 3.88 -0.94 -17.47
CA SER A 217 3.68 0.46 -17.11
C SER A 217 2.20 0.79 -17.13
N TYR A 218 1.69 1.30 -16.02
CA TYR A 218 0.29 1.68 -15.88
C TYR A 218 0.06 3.17 -16.13
N GLY A 219 1.05 4.02 -15.85
CA GLY A 219 0.96 5.46 -16.06
C GLY A 219 -0.19 6.13 -15.30
N LEU A 220 -0.53 5.63 -14.11
CA LEU A 220 -1.66 6.16 -13.33
C LEU A 220 -1.24 7.42 -12.57
N LEU A 221 -2.15 8.38 -12.53
CA LEU A 221 -2.07 9.62 -11.78
C LEU A 221 -3.09 9.58 -10.63
N PHE A 222 -2.70 10.15 -9.50
CA PHE A 222 -3.53 10.15 -8.29
C PHE A 222 -3.67 11.55 -7.72
N SER A 223 -4.83 11.81 -7.14
CA SER A 223 -5.04 12.98 -6.29
C SER A 223 -5.94 12.64 -5.12
N THR A 224 -5.76 13.38 -4.03
CA THR A 224 -6.57 13.26 -2.82
C THR A 224 -7.76 14.20 -2.88
N TRP A 225 -8.89 13.69 -2.41
CA TRP A 225 -10.12 14.45 -2.30
C TRP A 225 -10.76 14.29 -0.92
N SER A 226 -11.61 15.25 -0.56
CA SER A 226 -12.41 15.20 0.65
C SER A 226 -13.78 15.84 0.44
N MET A 227 -14.78 15.38 1.20
CA MET A 227 -16.14 15.90 1.20
C MET A 227 -16.64 16.01 2.64
N ASN A 228 -17.43 17.04 2.96
CA ASN A 228 -17.98 17.27 4.30
C ASN A 228 -19.51 17.22 4.29
N ALA A 229 -20.07 16.02 4.30
CA ALA A 229 -21.52 15.84 4.25
C ALA A 229 -22.17 15.94 5.64
N LYS A 230 -23.49 16.15 5.67
CA LYS A 230 -24.29 15.93 6.89
C LYS A 230 -24.15 14.46 7.33
N ASN A 231 -24.27 14.18 8.63
CA ASN A 231 -24.21 12.82 9.18
C ASN A 231 -25.49 12.01 8.88
N ASP A 232 -25.83 11.89 7.61
CA ASP A 232 -26.96 11.15 7.07
C ASP A 232 -26.44 10.10 6.08
N PRO A 233 -26.30 8.82 6.52
CA PRO A 233 -25.80 7.75 5.67
C PRO A 233 -26.61 7.58 4.37
N ILE A 234 -27.93 7.78 4.40
CA ILE A 234 -28.80 7.59 3.24
C ILE A 234 -28.52 8.66 2.19
N HIS A 235 -28.43 9.93 2.64
CA HIS A 235 -28.06 11.04 1.76
C HIS A 235 -26.68 10.82 1.12
N ILE A 236 -25.69 10.42 1.91
CA ILE A 236 -24.33 10.16 1.42
C ILE A 236 -24.31 9.04 0.39
N MET A 237 -24.99 7.93 0.66
CA MET A 237 -25.12 6.82 -0.30
C MET A 237 -25.70 7.32 -1.62
N SER A 238 -26.73 8.16 -1.58
CA SER A 238 -27.36 8.71 -2.79
C SER A 238 -26.41 9.55 -3.64
N ILE A 239 -25.50 10.30 -3.02
CA ILE A 239 -24.49 11.09 -3.71
C ILE A 239 -23.54 10.16 -4.47
N PHE A 240 -22.97 9.17 -3.80
CA PHE A 240 -21.96 8.29 -4.39
C PHE A 240 -22.54 7.33 -5.42
N GLU A 241 -23.77 6.85 -5.24
CA GLU A 241 -24.41 5.98 -6.23
C GLU A 241 -24.74 6.70 -7.54
N ARG A 242 -24.85 8.02 -7.53
CA ARG A 242 -25.08 8.84 -8.74
C ARG A 242 -23.78 9.29 -9.42
N GLN A 243 -22.62 9.01 -8.83
CA GLN A 243 -21.36 9.46 -9.39
C GLN A 243 -21.05 8.75 -10.72
N ALA A 244 -20.66 9.53 -11.73
CA ALA A 244 -19.98 8.99 -12.89
C ALA A 244 -18.56 8.52 -12.51
N PHE A 245 -18.00 7.61 -13.31
CA PHE A 245 -16.63 7.11 -13.12
C PHE A 245 -16.39 6.48 -11.73
N LYS A 246 -17.37 5.75 -11.20
CA LYS A 246 -17.31 5.13 -9.85
C LYS A 246 -16.00 4.39 -9.57
N GLU A 247 -15.47 3.67 -10.56
CA GLU A 247 -14.23 2.90 -10.46
C GLU A 247 -12.97 3.76 -10.25
N SER A 248 -13.04 5.05 -10.61
CA SER A 248 -11.95 6.00 -10.42
C SER A 248 -11.89 6.54 -8.99
N PHE A 249 -12.96 6.43 -8.19
CA PHE A 249 -13.00 6.92 -6.81
C PHE A 249 -12.65 5.79 -5.83
N ILE A 250 -11.68 6.07 -4.95
CA ILE A 250 -11.22 5.17 -3.91
C ILE A 250 -11.42 5.84 -2.56
N ILE A 251 -12.25 5.23 -1.72
CA ILE A 251 -12.57 5.72 -0.39
C ILE A 251 -11.50 5.24 0.59
N LYS A 252 -10.83 6.18 1.26
CA LYS A 252 -9.80 5.91 2.26
C LYS A 252 -10.38 5.88 3.67
N GLY A 253 -11.47 6.59 3.91
CA GLY A 253 -12.09 6.59 5.23
C GLY A 253 -13.06 7.73 5.46
N MET A 254 -13.66 7.73 6.65
CA MET A 254 -14.61 8.73 7.10
C MET A 254 -14.44 9.02 8.59
N GLU A 255 -14.70 10.27 8.97
CA GLU A 255 -14.57 10.75 10.34
C GLU A 255 -15.70 11.73 10.67
N LEU A 256 -16.33 11.58 11.83
CA LEU A 256 -17.33 12.53 12.31
C LEU A 256 -16.64 13.69 13.03
N LYS A 257 -16.73 14.90 12.47
CA LYS A 257 -16.21 16.15 13.07
C LYS A 257 -17.33 17.16 13.22
N SER A 258 -17.61 17.59 14.45
CA SER A 258 -18.55 18.68 14.74
C SER A 258 -19.93 18.51 14.06
N LYS A 259 -20.50 17.29 14.14
CA LYS A 259 -21.76 16.87 13.52
C LYS A 259 -21.75 16.72 11.98
N ALA A 260 -20.66 17.07 11.31
CA ALA A 260 -20.46 16.81 9.89
C ALA A 260 -19.58 15.57 9.70
N LEU A 261 -19.89 14.76 8.69
CA LEU A 261 -19.09 13.62 8.32
C LEU A 261 -18.08 14.03 7.24
N LYS A 262 -16.81 14.00 7.60
CA LYS A 262 -15.70 14.18 6.67
C LYS A 262 -15.37 12.85 6.03
N ILE A 263 -15.54 12.76 4.71
CA ILE A 263 -15.18 11.60 3.90
C ILE A 263 -13.92 11.95 3.13
N THR A 264 -12.97 11.02 3.07
CA THR A 264 -11.69 11.22 2.41
C THR A 264 -11.39 10.07 1.47
N GLY A 265 -10.76 10.40 0.35
CA GLY A 265 -10.42 9.42 -0.66
C GLY A 265 -9.27 9.88 -1.54
N SER A 266 -8.95 9.01 -2.48
CA SER A 266 -8.15 9.33 -3.65
C SER A 266 -8.95 9.03 -4.90
N PHE A 267 -8.63 9.68 -6.00
CA PHE A 267 -9.09 9.23 -7.31
C PHE A 267 -7.92 8.85 -8.20
N VAL A 268 -8.18 7.97 -9.15
CA VAL A 268 -7.22 7.46 -10.12
C VAL A 268 -7.62 7.89 -11.53
N CYS A 269 -6.67 8.39 -12.30
CA CYS A 269 -6.87 8.75 -13.69
C CYS A 269 -5.58 8.54 -14.50
N LYS A 270 -5.65 8.76 -15.81
CA LYS A 270 -4.49 8.76 -16.71
C LYS A 270 -4.41 10.07 -17.47
N SER A 271 -3.20 10.45 -17.89
CA SER A 271 -3.06 11.55 -18.85
C SER A 271 -3.79 11.18 -20.14
N GLY A 272 -4.65 12.06 -20.62
CA GLY A 272 -5.32 11.92 -21.90
C GLY A 272 -4.31 11.74 -23.03
N LYS A 273 -4.72 10.97 -24.04
CA LYS A 273 -4.08 10.97 -25.35
C LYS A 273 -4.53 12.19 -26.14
#